data_AF-A0A1B6GRY6-F1
#
_entry.id   AF-A0A1B6GRY6-F1
#
_cell.length_a   1.000
_cell.length_b   1.000
_cell.length_c   1.000
_cell.angle_alpha   90.00
_cell.angle_beta   90.00
_cell.angle_gamma   90.00
#
_symmetry.space_group_name_H-M   'P 1'
#
loop_
_entity.id
_entity.type
_entity.pdbx_description
1 polymer ?
#
loop_
_entity_poly.entity_id
_entity_poly.type
_entity_poly.pdbx_seq_one_letter_code
_entity_poly.pdbx_strand_id
1 'polypeptide(L)'
;SQQHEHFLPDGTRAGFLIGDGAGVGKGRTIAGCIFENFLKGRKRAIWVSVSNDLKYDSERDLKDIGASKVEVYSLNKFKYAKISSPVNGNVKKGVIFSTYSALIGESSQSGGKYKTRLKQLLQWCGDDFDGLIVFDECHRAKNLCPVGSSKPT
;
A
#
# COMPACT_ATOMS: atom_id res chain seq x y z
N SER A 1 -10.99 -13.10 17.07
CA SER A 1 -10.01 -12.00 17.00
C SER A 1 -9.28 -12.11 15.68
N GLN A 2 -9.03 -11.00 14.98
CA GLN A 2 -8.29 -11.04 13.73
C GLN A 2 -6.78 -10.96 13.99
N GLN A 3 -5.96 -11.64 13.18
CA GLN A 3 -4.51 -11.68 13.43
C GLN A 3 -3.86 -10.28 13.42
N HIS A 4 -4.33 -9.37 12.57
CA HIS A 4 -3.83 -8.00 12.54
C HIS A 4 -4.23 -7.15 13.76
N GLU A 5 -5.04 -7.68 14.68
CA GLU A 5 -5.36 -7.04 15.97
C GLU A 5 -4.47 -7.55 17.11
N HIS A 6 -3.70 -8.61 16.87
CA HIS A 6 -2.81 -9.19 17.86
C HIS A 6 -1.50 -8.40 17.93
N PHE A 7 -1.02 -8.18 19.15
CA PHE A 7 0.28 -7.58 19.41
C PHE A 7 1.21 -8.64 19.98
N LEU A 8 2.42 -8.72 19.42
CA LEU A 8 3.49 -9.58 19.90
C LEU A 8 4.01 -9.07 21.26
N PRO A 9 4.74 -9.90 22.04
CA PRO A 9 5.26 -9.49 23.35
C PRO A 9 6.16 -8.25 23.33
N ASP A 10 6.78 -7.95 22.17
CA ASP A 10 7.60 -6.76 21.96
C ASP A 10 6.79 -5.49 21.62
N GLY A 11 5.46 -5.58 21.61
CA GLY A 11 4.55 -4.48 21.30
C GLY A 11 4.33 -4.24 19.81
N THR A 12 4.91 -5.05 18.92
CA THR A 12 4.69 -4.93 17.47
C THR A 12 3.38 -5.62 17.05
N ARG A 13 2.73 -5.09 15.99
CA ARG A 13 1.49 -5.68 15.44
C ARG A 13 1.82 -6.93 14.64
N ALA A 14 1.12 -8.03 14.91
CA ALA A 14 1.30 -9.27 14.17
C ALA A 14 0.86 -9.11 12.70
N GLY A 15 1.70 -9.61 11.79
CA GLY A 15 1.35 -9.81 10.39
C GLY A 15 0.77 -11.20 10.15
N PHE A 16 0.10 -11.39 9.03
CA PHE A 16 -0.37 -12.71 8.58
C PHE A 16 -0.25 -12.84 7.06
N LEU A 17 -0.18 -14.08 6.58
CA LEU A 17 -0.09 -14.41 5.16
C LEU A 17 -1.36 -15.15 4.72
N ILE A 18 -1.96 -14.71 3.61
CA ILE A 18 -3.06 -15.42 2.96
C ILE A 18 -2.48 -16.22 1.79
N GLY A 19 -2.18 -17.50 2.03
CA GLY A 19 -1.74 -18.44 1.00
C GLY A 19 -2.93 -19.21 0.45
N ASP A 20 -3.51 -18.75 -0.65
CA ASP A 20 -4.65 -19.42 -1.30
C ASP A 20 -4.52 -19.31 -2.84
N GLY A 21 -5.22 -20.19 -3.56
CA GLY A 21 -5.21 -20.29 -5.01
C GLY A 21 -5.69 -19.01 -5.72
N ALA A 22 -5.47 -18.93 -7.04
CA ALA A 22 -6.06 -17.85 -7.84
C ALA A 22 -7.59 -17.99 -7.87
N GLY A 23 -8.32 -16.86 -7.88
CA GLY A 23 -9.78 -16.84 -8.04
C GLY A 23 -10.61 -17.07 -6.77
N VAL A 24 -10.00 -17.37 -5.63
CA VAL A 24 -10.69 -17.62 -4.33
C VAL A 24 -11.20 -16.37 -3.62
N GLY A 25 -11.00 -15.18 -4.18
CA GLY A 25 -11.49 -13.92 -3.61
C GLY A 25 -10.53 -13.20 -2.66
N LYS A 26 -9.22 -13.48 -2.70
CA LYS A 26 -8.20 -12.82 -1.85
C LYS A 26 -8.30 -11.29 -1.85
N GLY A 27 -8.55 -10.67 -3.02
CA GLY A 27 -8.70 -9.22 -3.14
C GLY A 27 -9.86 -8.66 -2.32
N ARG A 28 -11.00 -9.38 -2.26
CA ARG A 28 -12.14 -9.01 -1.39
C ARG A 28 -11.83 -9.22 0.08
N THR A 29 -11.06 -10.25 0.44
CA THR A 29 -10.58 -10.44 1.81
C THR A 29 -9.70 -9.27 2.25
N ILE A 30 -8.74 -8.86 1.40
CA ILE A 30 -7.90 -7.67 1.63
C ILE A 30 -8.78 -6.42 1.79
N ALA A 31 -9.73 -6.21 0.87
CA ALA A 31 -10.66 -5.09 0.92
C ALA A 31 -11.47 -5.07 2.23
N GLY A 32 -11.91 -6.24 2.70
CA GLY A 32 -12.61 -6.41 3.97
C GLY A 32 -11.76 -5.98 5.16
N CYS A 33 -10.50 -6.43 5.23
CA CYS A 33 -9.56 -6.01 6.26
C CYS A 33 -9.32 -4.49 6.25
N ILE A 34 -9.14 -3.90 5.05
CA ILE A 34 -8.97 -2.45 4.90
C ILE A 34 -10.22 -1.71 5.38
N PHE A 35 -11.41 -2.16 4.97
CA PHE A 35 -12.66 -1.49 5.31
C PHE A 35 -12.95 -1.55 6.81
N GLU A 36 -12.70 -2.69 7.46
CA GLU A 36 -12.83 -2.81 8.91
C GLU A 36 -11.88 -1.87 9.67
N ASN A 37 -10.60 -1.82 9.27
CA ASN A 37 -9.63 -0.88 9.87
C ASN A 37 -10.06 0.57 9.65
N PHE A 38 -10.58 0.86 8.45
CA PHE A 38 -11.17 2.15 8.16
C PHE A 38 -12.32 2.47 9.12
N LEU A 39 -13.25 1.54 9.37
CA LEU A 39 -14.35 1.74 10.32
C LEU A 39 -13.85 1.95 11.76
N LYS A 40 -12.76 1.28 12.16
CA LYS A 40 -12.11 1.42 13.48
C LYS A 40 -11.23 2.67 13.63
N GLY A 41 -11.24 3.58 12.66
CA GLY A 41 -10.53 4.85 12.73
C GLY A 41 -9.15 4.86 12.08
N ARG A 42 -8.61 3.70 11.66
CA ARG A 42 -7.37 3.61 10.88
C ARG A 42 -7.66 3.91 9.42
N LYS A 43 -7.74 5.20 9.09
CA LYS A 43 -8.21 5.70 7.79
C LYS A 43 -7.17 5.66 6.66
N ARG A 44 -5.98 5.11 6.90
CA ARG A 44 -4.87 5.05 5.95
C ARG A 44 -4.47 3.60 5.74
N ALA A 45 -4.25 3.19 4.50
CA ALA A 45 -3.71 1.88 4.16
C ALA A 45 -2.80 1.97 2.93
N ILE A 46 -1.91 0.99 2.78
CA ILE A 46 -1.04 0.83 1.61
C ILE A 46 -1.35 -0.51 0.98
N TRP A 47 -1.55 -0.52 -0.34
CA TRP A 47 -1.71 -1.74 -1.14
C TRP A 47 -0.63 -1.79 -2.19
N VAL A 48 0.30 -2.74 -2.04
CA VAL A 48 1.39 -2.97 -2.99
C VAL A 48 1.06 -4.19 -3.83
N SER A 49 1.11 -4.07 -5.15
CA SER A 49 0.90 -5.19 -6.08
C SER A 49 1.91 -5.14 -7.23
N VAL A 50 1.71 -5.97 -8.26
CA VAL A 50 2.69 -6.16 -9.35
C VAL A 50 2.52 -5.20 -10.52
N SER A 51 1.30 -4.73 -10.78
CA SER A 51 0.99 -3.81 -11.89
C SER A 51 0.08 -2.68 -11.42
N ASN A 52 0.16 -1.54 -12.10
CA ASN A 52 -0.75 -0.41 -11.85
C ASN A 52 -2.17 -0.70 -12.30
N ASP A 53 -2.38 -1.65 -13.22
CA ASP A 53 -3.72 -2.03 -13.69
C ASP A 53 -4.55 -2.67 -12.58
N LEU A 54 -3.88 -3.39 -11.66
CA LEU A 54 -4.51 -4.01 -10.49
C LEU A 54 -5.06 -3.00 -9.48
N LYS A 55 -4.78 -1.71 -9.67
CA LYS A 55 -5.45 -0.64 -8.93
C LYS A 55 -6.96 -0.68 -9.17
N TYR A 56 -7.40 -0.93 -10.40
CA TYR A 56 -8.83 -1.00 -10.72
C TYR A 56 -9.50 -2.25 -10.13
N ASP A 57 -8.75 -3.36 -10.04
CA ASP A 57 -9.19 -4.55 -9.31
C ASP A 57 -9.39 -4.25 -7.83
N SER A 58 -8.45 -3.54 -7.19
CA SER A 58 -8.57 -3.15 -5.78
C SER A 58 -9.77 -2.22 -5.51
N GLU A 59 -10.06 -1.29 -6.44
CA GLU A 59 -11.25 -0.42 -6.36
C GLU A 59 -12.54 -1.22 -6.50
N ARG A 60 -12.58 -2.15 -7.46
CA ARG A 60 -13.71 -3.05 -7.65
C ARG A 60 -13.94 -3.90 -6.40
N ASP A 61 -12.89 -4.48 -5.82
CA ASP A 61 -13.03 -5.33 -4.63
C ASP A 61 -13.56 -4.55 -3.42
N LEU A 62 -13.12 -3.30 -3.21
CA LEU A 62 -13.71 -2.40 -2.21
C LEU A 62 -15.17 -2.07 -2.51
N LYS A 63 -15.50 -1.78 -3.77
CA LYS A 63 -16.88 -1.49 -4.18
C LYS A 63 -17.80 -2.69 -3.97
N ASP A 64 -17.34 -3.89 -4.31
CA ASP A 64 -18.12 -5.13 -4.24
C ASP A 64 -18.53 -5.49 -2.80
N ILE A 65 -17.74 -5.07 -1.80
CA ILE A 65 -18.06 -5.24 -0.38
C ILE A 65 -18.80 -4.03 0.24
N GLY A 66 -19.20 -3.05 -0.58
CA GLY A 66 -19.89 -1.84 -0.12
C GLY A 66 -18.98 -0.76 0.49
N ALA A 67 -17.66 -0.88 0.35
CA ALA A 67 -16.67 0.04 0.91
C ALA A 67 -16.34 1.24 -0.02
N SER A 68 -17.28 1.68 -0.86
CA SER A 68 -17.08 2.72 -1.89
C SER A 68 -16.59 4.09 -1.38
N LYS A 69 -16.65 4.33 -0.06
CA LYS A 69 -16.13 5.55 0.59
C LYS A 69 -14.60 5.51 0.81
N VAL A 70 -13.97 4.35 0.61
CA VAL A 70 -12.52 4.18 0.72
C VAL A 70 -11.91 4.40 -0.67
N GLU A 71 -11.36 5.58 -0.88
CA GLU A 71 -10.73 5.93 -2.16
C GLU A 71 -9.37 5.25 -2.32
N VAL A 72 -9.04 4.87 -3.56
CA VAL A 72 -7.76 4.27 -3.93
C VAL A 72 -6.99 5.22 -4.85
N TYR A 73 -5.79 5.62 -4.42
CA TYR A 73 -4.95 6.55 -5.15
C TYR A 73 -3.67 5.88 -5.63
N SER A 74 -3.35 6.00 -6.91
CA SER A 74 -2.11 5.45 -7.45
C SER A 74 -0.92 6.34 -7.10
N LEU A 75 0.09 5.77 -6.44
CA LEU A 75 1.30 6.47 -6.03
C LEU A 75 2.02 7.12 -7.22
N ASN A 76 1.97 6.49 -8.39
CA ASN A 76 2.65 6.98 -9.59
C ASN A 76 2.02 8.26 -10.18
N LYS A 77 0.76 8.58 -9.84
CA LYS A 77 0.05 9.77 -10.33
C LYS A 77 0.36 11.02 -9.51
N PHE A 78 0.86 10.86 -8.28
CA PHE A 78 1.29 12.01 -7.50
C PHE A 78 2.56 12.62 -8.09
N LYS A 79 2.67 13.95 -8.06
CA LYS A 79 3.95 14.63 -8.26
C LYS A 79 4.87 14.30 -7.08
N TYR A 80 6.19 14.43 -7.25
CA TYR A 80 7.20 14.26 -6.19
C TYR A 80 7.17 15.41 -5.16
N ALA A 81 6.00 15.63 -4.56
CA ALA A 81 5.65 16.56 -3.49
C ALA A 81 4.86 15.80 -2.41
N LYS A 82 4.51 16.46 -1.28
CA LYS A 82 3.78 15.77 -0.19
C LYS A 82 2.48 15.18 -0.75
N ILE A 83 2.15 13.92 -0.47
CA ILE A 83 0.88 13.31 -0.94
C ILE A 83 -0.32 14.12 -0.40
N SER A 84 -0.22 14.62 0.83
CA SER A 84 -1.24 15.46 1.47
C SER A 84 -1.24 16.93 1.05
N SER A 85 -0.43 17.34 0.07
CA SER A 85 -0.40 18.74 -0.40
C SER A 85 -1.49 19.05 -1.43
N PRO A 86 -1.84 20.34 -1.63
CA PRO A 86 -2.83 20.75 -2.62
C PRO A 86 -2.50 20.29 -4.05
N VAL A 87 -1.23 20.29 -4.43
CA VAL A 87 -0.79 19.84 -5.77
C VAL A 87 -1.05 18.36 -6.02
N ASN A 88 -1.21 17.58 -4.95
CA ASN A 88 -1.53 16.15 -4.97
C ASN A 88 -2.96 15.88 -4.46
N GLY A 89 -3.83 16.88 -4.44
CA GLY A 89 -5.26 16.71 -4.13
C GLY A 89 -5.59 16.59 -2.65
N ASN A 90 -4.70 17.00 -1.73
CA ASN A 90 -4.93 16.97 -0.27
C ASN A 90 -5.29 15.56 0.26
N VAL A 91 -4.66 14.52 -0.27
CA VAL A 91 -4.93 13.13 0.13
C VAL A 91 -4.42 12.85 1.54
N LYS A 92 -5.34 12.77 2.51
CA LYS A 92 -5.06 12.54 3.94
C LYS A 92 -5.50 11.15 4.43
N LYS A 93 -6.38 10.47 3.69
CA LYS A 93 -6.99 9.17 4.03
C LYS A 93 -7.25 8.37 2.76
N GLY A 94 -7.53 7.08 2.90
CA GLY A 94 -7.75 6.13 1.81
C GLY A 94 -6.62 5.13 1.67
N VAL A 95 -6.60 4.46 0.52
CA VAL A 95 -5.58 3.48 0.13
C VAL A 95 -4.60 4.15 -0.81
N ILE A 96 -3.30 4.11 -0.50
CA ILE A 96 -2.26 4.38 -1.49
C ILE A 96 -1.90 3.07 -2.17
N PHE A 97 -2.24 2.98 -3.45
CA PHE A 97 -1.88 1.85 -4.30
C PHE A 97 -0.52 2.08 -4.94
N SER A 98 0.38 1.11 -4.82
CA SER A 98 1.71 1.17 -5.41
C SER A 98 2.05 -0.15 -6.10
N THR A 99 3.01 -0.11 -7.02
CA THR A 99 3.67 -1.32 -7.48
C THR A 99 4.96 -1.55 -6.71
N TYR A 100 5.41 -2.81 -6.66
CA TYR A 100 6.75 -3.16 -6.18
C TYR A 100 7.85 -2.37 -6.90
N SER A 101 7.76 -2.25 -8.23
CA SER A 101 8.70 -1.49 -9.04
C SER A 101 8.72 0.00 -8.73
N ALA A 102 7.57 0.60 -8.41
CA ALA A 102 7.50 2.02 -8.07
C ALA A 102 8.24 2.33 -6.77
N LEU A 103 8.26 1.40 -5.80
CA LEU A 103 8.91 1.61 -4.50
C LEU A 103 10.45 1.64 -4.59
N ILE A 104 11.03 0.88 -5.53
CA ILE A 104 12.48 0.84 -5.76
C ILE A 104 12.96 1.89 -6.77
N GLY A 105 12.04 2.54 -7.50
CA GLY A 105 12.38 3.56 -8.49
C GLY A 105 12.90 4.86 -7.87
N GLU A 106 13.97 5.39 -8.44
CA GLU A 106 14.49 6.73 -8.15
C GLU A 106 14.00 7.75 -9.19
N SER A 107 13.73 8.98 -8.74
CA SER A 107 13.34 10.06 -9.65
C SER A 107 14.56 10.62 -10.36
N SER A 108 14.53 10.67 -11.70
CA SER A 108 15.51 11.41 -12.51
C SER A 108 15.28 12.93 -12.52
N GLN A 109 14.19 13.41 -11.91
CA GLN A 109 13.83 14.83 -11.90
C GLN A 109 14.63 15.62 -10.86
N SER A 110 15.49 16.51 -11.36
CA SER A 110 16.17 17.55 -10.58
C SER A 110 15.17 18.62 -10.14
N GLY A 111 14.62 18.49 -8.92
CA GLY A 111 13.75 19.52 -8.31
C GLY A 111 12.55 18.98 -7.53
N GLY A 112 12.28 17.67 -7.57
CA GLY A 112 11.27 17.05 -6.70
C GLY A 112 11.68 17.11 -5.22
N LYS A 113 10.71 17.31 -4.32
CA LYS A 113 10.95 17.29 -2.87
C LYS A 113 11.45 15.93 -2.38
N TYR A 114 11.06 14.86 -3.07
CA TYR A 114 11.44 13.48 -2.74
C TYR A 114 12.21 12.87 -3.89
N LYS A 115 13.34 12.22 -3.58
CA LYS A 115 14.18 11.50 -4.55
C LYS A 115 13.62 10.12 -4.93
N THR A 116 12.78 9.53 -4.08
CA THR A 116 12.19 8.20 -4.31
C THR A 116 10.72 8.19 -3.90
N ARG A 117 9.94 7.29 -4.50
CA ARG A 117 8.53 7.06 -4.10
C ARG A 117 8.41 6.51 -2.70
N LEU A 118 9.33 5.64 -2.28
CA LEU A 118 9.35 5.13 -0.91
C LEU A 118 9.48 6.27 0.11
N LYS A 119 10.41 7.23 -0.09
CA LYS A 119 10.54 8.39 0.81
C LYS A 119 9.29 9.26 0.84
N GLN A 120 8.65 9.43 -0.31
CA GLN A 120 7.38 10.16 -0.40
C GLN A 120 6.26 9.45 0.38
N LEU A 121 6.16 8.13 0.25
CA LEU A 121 5.16 7.31 0.93
C LEU A 121 5.40 7.28 2.44
N LEU A 122 6.64 7.09 2.88
CA LEU A 122 7.04 7.16 4.30
C LEU A 122 6.65 8.51 4.93
N GLN A 123 6.79 9.62 4.19
CA GLN A 123 6.35 10.91 4.70
C GLN A 123 4.83 11.01 4.87
N TRP A 124 4.03 10.35 4.03
CA TRP A 124 2.58 10.31 4.17
C TRP A 124 2.12 9.41 5.32
N CYS A 125 2.87 8.33 5.57
CA CYS A 125 2.70 7.52 6.77
C CYS A 125 2.96 8.36 8.02
N GLY A 126 4.13 9.00 8.12
CA GLY A 126 4.56 9.64 9.36
C GLY A 126 4.76 8.62 10.49
N ASP A 127 5.08 9.11 11.68
CA ASP A 127 5.36 8.27 12.85
C ASP A 127 4.09 7.68 13.49
N ASP A 128 2.92 8.24 13.16
CA ASP A 128 1.61 7.87 13.69
C ASP A 128 0.84 6.89 12.78
N PHE A 129 1.52 6.29 11.80
CA PHE A 129 0.88 5.34 10.88
C PHE A 129 0.54 4.04 11.60
N ASP A 130 -0.76 3.82 11.81
CA ASP A 130 -1.31 2.56 12.34
C ASP A 130 -2.19 1.84 11.30
N GLY A 131 -1.91 2.05 10.01
CA GLY A 131 -2.67 1.50 8.90
C GLY A 131 -2.23 0.09 8.50
N LEU A 132 -3.06 -0.60 7.70
CA LEU A 132 -2.65 -1.85 7.07
C LEU A 132 -1.66 -1.59 5.93
N ILE A 133 -0.62 -2.44 5.85
CA ILE A 133 0.29 -2.54 4.70
C ILE A 133 0.05 -3.90 4.07
N VAL A 134 -0.43 -3.90 2.84
CA VAL A 134 -0.78 -5.11 2.09
C VAL A 134 0.27 -5.35 1.01
N PHE A 135 0.82 -6.56 0.99
CA PHE A 135 1.66 -7.07 -0.08
C PHE A 135 0.89 -8.12 -0.87
N ASP A 136 0.25 -7.68 -1.94
CA ASP A 136 -0.46 -8.52 -2.88
C ASP A 136 0.52 -9.17 -3.86
N GLU A 137 0.25 -10.40 -4.28
CA GLU A 137 1.17 -11.22 -5.08
C GLU A 137 2.62 -11.26 -4.51
N CYS A 138 2.75 -11.32 -3.17
CA CYS A 138 4.02 -11.14 -2.46
C CYS A 138 5.13 -12.15 -2.84
N HIS A 139 4.78 -13.28 -3.44
CA HIS A 139 5.77 -14.21 -4.00
C HIS A 139 6.58 -13.61 -5.16
N ARG A 140 6.10 -12.52 -5.78
CA ARG A 140 6.79 -11.71 -6.80
C ARG A 140 7.70 -10.65 -6.16
N ALA A 141 7.62 -10.44 -4.85
CA ALA A 141 8.45 -9.49 -4.11
C ALA A 141 9.90 -9.97 -3.87
N LYS A 142 10.26 -11.18 -4.34
CA LYS A 142 11.61 -11.76 -4.18
C LYS A 142 12.74 -10.88 -4.73
N ASN A 143 12.43 -9.95 -5.64
CA ASN A 143 13.41 -9.04 -6.23
C ASN A 143 13.55 -7.69 -5.48
N LEU A 144 12.86 -7.46 -4.35
CA LEU A 144 12.99 -6.21 -3.57
C LEU A 144 14.18 -6.18 -2.61
N CYS A 145 14.68 -7.35 -2.19
CA CYS A 145 15.91 -7.44 -1.41
C CYS A 145 17.01 -7.91 -2.37
N PRO A 146 18.01 -7.08 -2.72
CA PRO A 146 19.17 -7.57 -3.46
C PRO A 146 19.89 -8.58 -2.57
N VAL A 147 19.65 -9.87 -2.84
CA VAL A 147 20.43 -10.97 -2.28
C VAL A 147 21.73 -11.04 -3.06
N GLY A 148 22.71 -10.26 -2.61
CA GLY A 148 24.06 -10.25 -3.17
C GLY A 148 24.30 -9.15 -4.20
N SER A 149 25.58 -8.90 -4.42
CA SER A 149 26.19 -7.86 -5.23
C SER A 149 25.98 -8.05 -6.74
N SER A 150 24.73 -8.15 -7.19
CA SER A 150 24.39 -8.11 -8.60
C SER A 150 23.36 -7.01 -8.84
N LYS A 151 23.66 -6.15 -9.83
CA LYS A 151 22.78 -5.06 -10.24
C LYS A 151 21.42 -5.60 -10.68
N PRO A 152 20.32 -4.87 -10.43
CA PRO A 152 19.02 -5.23 -10.98
C PRO A 152 19.06 -5.19 -12.51
N THR A 153 18.67 -6.28 -13.16
CA THR A 153 18.28 -6.30 -14.59
C THR A 153 16.79 -6.06 -14.73
#